data_AF-A0A9Q0CPQ5-F1
#
_entry.id   AF-A0A9Q0CPQ5-F1
#
_cell.length_a   1.000
_cell.length_b   1.000
_cell.length_c   1.000
_cell.angle_alpha   90.00
_cell.angle_beta   90.00
_cell.angle_gamma   90.00
#
_symmetry.space_group_name_H-M   'P 1'
#
loop_
_entity.id
_entity.type
_entity.pdbx_description
1 polymer ?
#
loop_
_entity_poly.entity_id
_entity_poly.type
_entity_poly.pdbx_seq_one_letter_code
_entity_poly.pdbx_strand_id
1 'polypeptide(L)'
;MNTLQFHPYRLCSLPKYSPFRLQLLRVKAESSAESKRARILASRKEAIPFPIGTDKNRLSEFLKDTAGVEALLNTRALHSYHPLPNSSSSSPSPSSSANSFVYRCTLYTIQFFNFEVTPVLDLRVAPTDHDCTVELLSCKFQGSEVVEKQNELFSACMRNYITWREDGGETFLDFDVNLELSLEVYTRPFSLLPLSAVEKPGNLVMQGVLDRLVPLLIQQLLQDYNSWLQQHQLQIQSSVDYDSPL
;
A
#
# COMPACT_ATOMS: atom_id res chain seq x y z
N MET A 1 -53.57 -11.34 40.94
CA MET A 1 -52.88 -11.94 39.78
C MET A 1 -52.57 -10.82 38.81
N ASN A 2 -51.28 -10.59 38.59
CA ASN A 2 -50.72 -9.42 37.92
C ASN A 2 -50.95 -9.46 36.41
N THR A 3 -51.44 -8.36 35.85
CA THR A 3 -51.39 -8.06 34.42
C THR A 3 -50.54 -6.80 34.25
N LEU A 4 -49.25 -6.99 33.96
CA LEU A 4 -48.33 -5.89 33.65
C LEU A 4 -48.46 -5.57 32.15
N GLN A 5 -49.06 -4.42 31.86
CA GLN A 5 -49.08 -3.81 30.54
C GLN A 5 -47.69 -3.24 30.21
N PHE A 6 -47.16 -3.63 29.05
CA PHE A 6 -45.99 -3.00 28.44
C PHE A 6 -46.38 -1.62 27.89
N HIS A 7 -45.64 -0.58 28.26
CA HIS A 7 -45.65 0.71 27.58
C HIS A 7 -44.32 0.90 26.82
N PRO A 8 -44.38 1.42 25.59
CA PRO A 8 -43.24 1.50 24.69
C PRO A 8 -42.22 2.56 25.15
N TYR A 9 -40.95 2.17 25.07
CA TYR A 9 -39.80 3.01 25.39
C TYR A 9 -39.79 4.31 24.58
N ARG A 10 -39.57 5.42 25.28
CA ARG A 10 -39.36 6.76 24.73
C ARG A 10 -38.13 6.78 23.81
N LEU A 11 -38.35 7.13 22.55
CA LEU A 11 -37.33 7.63 21.64
C LEU A 11 -36.78 8.96 22.18
N CYS A 12 -35.53 8.97 22.64
CA CYS A 12 -34.78 10.21 22.76
C CYS A 12 -34.56 10.79 21.36
N SER A 13 -35.00 12.02 21.16
CA SER A 13 -34.85 12.78 19.93
C SER A 13 -33.38 13.03 19.61
N LEU A 14 -32.94 12.62 18.42
CA LEU A 14 -31.65 13.01 17.85
C LEU A 14 -31.69 14.51 17.47
N PRO A 15 -30.63 15.30 17.71
CA PRO A 15 -30.56 16.66 17.21
C PRO A 15 -30.54 16.64 15.68
N LYS A 16 -31.39 17.46 15.07
CA LYS A 16 -31.45 17.66 13.62
C LYS A 16 -30.12 18.28 13.15
N TYR A 17 -29.22 17.47 12.62
CA TYR A 17 -28.04 17.94 11.91
C TYR A 17 -28.49 18.56 10.59
N SER A 18 -28.15 19.83 10.39
CA SER A 18 -28.22 20.48 9.09
C SER A 18 -27.23 19.81 8.12
N PRO A 19 -27.56 19.69 6.82
CA PRO A 19 -26.59 19.19 5.86
C PRO A 19 -25.44 20.19 5.75
N PHE A 20 -24.22 19.75 6.11
CA PHE A 20 -22.99 20.46 5.78
C PHE A 20 -22.90 20.57 4.26
N ARG A 21 -23.25 21.73 3.72
CA ARG A 21 -23.07 22.06 2.31
C ARG A 21 -21.59 22.40 2.12
N LEU A 22 -20.78 21.42 1.72
CA LEU A 22 -19.42 21.64 1.23
C LEU A 22 -19.51 22.50 -0.04
N GLN A 23 -19.54 23.82 0.13
CA GLN A 23 -19.28 24.76 -0.97
C GLN A 23 -17.80 24.67 -1.28
N LEU A 24 -17.46 24.05 -2.41
CA LEU A 24 -16.17 24.27 -3.07
C LEU A 24 -16.13 25.75 -3.48
N LEU A 25 -15.66 26.59 -2.56
CA LEU A 25 -15.31 27.97 -2.85
C LEU A 25 -14.10 27.95 -3.78
N ARG A 26 -14.34 28.34 -5.04
CA ARG A 26 -13.30 28.60 -6.04
C ARG A 26 -12.47 29.78 -5.57
N VAL A 27 -11.37 29.50 -4.88
CA VAL A 27 -10.39 30.51 -4.50
C VAL A 27 -9.51 30.79 -5.72
N LYS A 28 -9.47 32.07 -6.11
CA LYS A 28 -8.53 32.60 -7.09
C LYS A 28 -7.13 32.47 -6.48
N ALA A 29 -6.22 31.77 -7.14
CA ALA A 29 -4.83 31.68 -6.72
C ALA A 29 -4.20 33.09 -6.78
N GLU A 30 -4.02 33.72 -5.62
CA GLU A 30 -3.11 34.84 -5.46
C GLU A 30 -1.72 34.25 -5.18
N SER A 31 -0.78 34.53 -6.08
CA SER A 31 0.61 34.12 -5.98
C SER A 31 1.32 34.83 -4.84
N SER A 32 2.25 34.12 -4.19
CA SER A 32 3.29 34.61 -3.26
C SER A 32 3.04 34.44 -1.75
N ALA A 33 2.70 33.22 -1.33
CA ALA A 33 3.07 32.69 -0.03
C ALA A 33 3.52 31.24 -0.23
N GLU A 34 4.63 30.80 0.38
CA GLU A 34 5.02 29.37 0.40
C GLU A 34 3.78 28.54 0.73
N SER A 35 3.40 27.62 -0.17
CA SER A 35 2.17 26.87 0.03
C SER A 35 2.29 26.03 1.30
N LYS A 36 1.26 26.08 2.14
CA LYS A 36 1.29 25.45 3.46
C LYS A 36 1.13 23.94 3.29
N ARG A 37 2.22 23.18 3.40
CA ARG A 37 2.22 21.72 3.19
C ARG A 37 2.24 20.95 4.50
N ALA A 38 1.19 20.18 4.75
CA ALA A 38 1.15 19.21 5.84
C ALA A 38 1.98 17.98 5.49
N ARG A 39 2.69 17.43 6.47
CA ARG A 39 3.39 16.14 6.35
C ARG A 39 2.70 15.10 7.23
N ILE A 40 2.12 14.11 6.57
CA ILE A 40 1.48 12.97 7.22
C ILE A 40 2.43 11.78 7.15
N LEU A 41 2.68 11.18 8.30
CA LEU A 41 3.64 10.09 8.47
C LEU A 41 2.94 8.90 9.12
N ALA A 42 3.26 7.70 8.64
CA ALA A 42 2.91 6.45 9.26
C ALA A 42 4.03 5.44 9.04
N SER A 43 4.24 4.57 10.01
CA SER A 43 5.25 3.52 9.89
C SER A 43 4.78 2.27 10.60
N ARG A 44 5.16 1.11 10.09
CA ARG A 44 4.92 -0.15 10.76
C ARG A 44 6.10 -1.08 10.57
N LYS A 45 6.56 -1.63 11.70
CA LYS A 45 7.52 -2.73 11.72
C LYS A 45 6.79 -3.98 12.19
N GLU A 46 6.97 -5.08 11.47
CA GLU A 46 6.38 -6.37 11.81
C GLU A 46 7.43 -7.45 11.60
N ALA A 47 7.59 -8.35 12.57
CA ALA A 47 8.47 -9.50 12.44
C ALA A 47 7.62 -10.74 12.65
N ILE A 48 7.65 -11.65 11.68
CA ILE A 48 6.90 -12.91 11.77
C ILE A 48 7.85 -14.10 11.67
N PRO A 49 7.57 -15.21 12.39
CA PRO A 49 8.27 -16.46 12.18
C PRO A 49 8.09 -16.90 10.72
N PHE A 50 9.20 -17.18 10.06
CA PHE A 50 9.22 -17.73 8.71
C PHE A 50 9.36 -19.26 8.84
N PRO A 51 8.47 -20.06 8.22
CA PRO A 51 8.36 -21.49 8.53
C PRO A 51 9.71 -22.22 8.41
N ILE A 52 10.04 -22.93 9.48
CA ILE A 52 11.28 -23.70 9.67
C ILE A 52 11.43 -24.72 8.54
N GLY A 53 12.60 -24.74 7.88
CA GLY A 53 12.88 -25.59 6.72
C GLY A 53 12.86 -24.86 5.38
N THR A 54 12.52 -23.58 5.40
CA THR A 54 12.57 -22.75 4.20
C THR A 54 13.96 -22.21 3.97
N ASP A 55 14.69 -22.77 2.99
CA ASP A 55 15.99 -22.25 2.56
C ASP A 55 15.83 -20.77 2.14
N LYS A 56 16.61 -19.88 2.75
CA LYS A 56 16.64 -18.43 2.44
C LYS A 56 16.85 -18.18 0.96
N ASN A 57 17.58 -19.07 0.28
CA ASN A 57 17.78 -19.02 -1.15
C ASN A 57 16.44 -19.12 -1.90
N ARG A 58 15.52 -19.98 -1.44
CA ARG A 58 14.20 -20.15 -2.08
C ARG A 58 13.27 -18.96 -1.89
N LEU A 59 13.38 -18.25 -0.76
CA LEU A 59 12.64 -16.99 -0.60
C LEU A 59 13.18 -15.93 -1.57
N SER A 60 14.50 -15.77 -1.68
CA SER A 60 15.12 -14.88 -2.67
C SER A 60 14.71 -15.24 -4.09
N GLU A 61 14.73 -16.53 -4.46
CA GLU A 61 14.25 -17.02 -5.75
C GLU A 61 12.79 -16.67 -5.99
N PHE A 62 11.90 -16.91 -5.01
CA PHE A 62 10.49 -16.56 -5.11
C PHE A 62 10.29 -15.06 -5.34
N LEU A 63 10.95 -14.19 -4.58
CA LEU A 63 10.78 -12.74 -4.70
C LEU A 63 11.30 -12.18 -6.05
N LYS A 64 12.19 -12.92 -6.72
CA LYS A 64 12.66 -12.62 -8.09
C LYS A 64 11.78 -13.25 -9.16
N ASP A 65 11.01 -14.29 -8.80
CA ASP A 65 10.04 -14.92 -9.68
C ASP A 65 8.80 -14.04 -9.88
N THR A 66 8.09 -14.27 -10.98
CA THR A 66 6.87 -13.54 -11.31
C THR A 66 5.82 -13.66 -10.20
N ALA A 67 5.66 -14.86 -9.60
CA ALA A 67 4.69 -15.06 -8.52
C ALA A 67 5.01 -14.25 -7.27
N GLY A 68 6.30 -14.10 -6.91
CA GLY A 68 6.69 -13.28 -5.76
C GLY A 68 6.53 -11.79 -6.02
N VAL A 69 6.84 -11.33 -7.23
CA VAL A 69 6.55 -9.94 -7.64
C VAL A 69 5.06 -9.65 -7.57
N GLU A 70 4.20 -10.56 -8.06
CA GLU A 70 2.74 -10.40 -7.97
C GLU A 70 2.24 -10.33 -6.52
N ALA A 71 2.80 -11.18 -5.64
CA ALA A 71 2.48 -11.17 -4.23
C ALA A 71 2.92 -9.87 -3.54
N LEU A 72 4.12 -9.36 -3.85
CA LEU A 72 4.66 -8.10 -3.33
C LEU A 72 3.84 -6.88 -3.77
N LEU A 73 3.37 -6.87 -5.02
CA LEU A 73 2.50 -5.82 -5.56
C LEU A 73 1.05 -5.97 -5.11
N ASN A 74 0.69 -7.08 -4.45
CA ASN A 74 -0.67 -7.46 -4.08
C ASN A 74 -1.63 -7.31 -5.27
N THR A 75 -1.32 -7.97 -6.39
CA THR A 75 -2.03 -7.80 -7.66
C THR A 75 -3.53 -8.10 -7.59
N ARG A 76 -3.97 -8.89 -6.61
CA ARG A 76 -5.40 -9.18 -6.36
C ARG A 76 -6.19 -7.95 -5.90
N ALA A 77 -5.51 -6.95 -5.33
CA ALA A 77 -6.12 -5.67 -4.96
C ALA A 77 -6.13 -4.65 -6.11
N LEU A 78 -5.54 -5.00 -7.26
CA LEU A 78 -5.39 -4.10 -8.41
C LEU A 78 -6.42 -4.44 -9.48
N HIS A 79 -6.88 -3.42 -10.20
CA HIS A 79 -7.65 -3.60 -11.43
C HIS A 79 -6.75 -4.10 -12.56
N SER A 80 -5.54 -3.56 -12.67
CA SER A 80 -4.52 -4.02 -13.61
C SER A 80 -3.13 -3.64 -13.15
N TYR A 81 -2.12 -4.32 -13.67
CA TYR A 81 -0.73 -3.95 -13.50
C TYR A 81 0.09 -4.34 -14.73
N HIS A 82 1.16 -3.59 -15.04
CA HIS A 82 2.08 -3.93 -16.12
C HIS A 82 3.48 -3.35 -15.85
N PRO A 83 4.56 -4.02 -16.29
CA PRO A 83 5.90 -3.48 -16.20
C PRO A 83 6.08 -2.25 -17.10
N LEU A 84 6.87 -1.27 -16.65
CA LEU A 84 7.21 -0.09 -17.44
C LEU A 84 8.53 -0.31 -18.21
N PRO A 85 8.54 -0.06 -19.53
CA PRO A 85 9.63 -0.47 -20.44
C PRO A 85 10.97 0.24 -20.23
N ASN A 86 11.03 1.33 -19.44
CA ASN A 86 12.23 2.17 -19.27
C ASN A 86 12.80 2.14 -17.84
N SER A 87 12.55 1.06 -17.09
CA SER A 87 12.89 0.95 -15.66
C SER A 87 14.25 0.32 -15.37
N SER A 88 14.94 -0.24 -16.37
CA SER A 88 16.38 -0.51 -16.28
C SER A 88 17.11 0.83 -16.37
N SER A 89 17.55 1.32 -15.21
CA SER A 89 18.19 2.62 -15.04
C SER A 89 19.31 2.87 -16.06
N SER A 90 19.14 3.87 -16.92
CA SER A 90 20.22 4.48 -17.73
C SER A 90 21.01 5.55 -16.96
N SER A 91 20.82 5.66 -15.64
CA SER A 91 21.68 6.44 -14.76
C SER A 91 21.96 5.65 -13.47
N PRO A 92 23.20 5.23 -13.23
CA PRO A 92 23.56 4.45 -12.06
C PRO A 92 23.56 5.36 -10.83
N SER A 93 22.49 5.31 -10.05
CA SER A 93 22.59 5.70 -8.64
C SER A 93 23.33 4.56 -7.91
N PRO A 94 24.25 4.84 -6.97
CA PRO A 94 25.06 3.82 -6.29
C PRO A 94 24.25 2.81 -5.44
N SER A 95 22.91 2.89 -5.47
CA SER A 95 21.97 1.98 -4.83
C SER A 95 21.00 1.26 -5.80
N SER A 96 21.09 1.47 -7.12
CA SER A 96 20.23 0.75 -8.08
C SER A 96 20.79 -0.65 -8.32
N SER A 97 20.22 -1.66 -7.65
CA SER A 97 20.55 -3.05 -7.93
C SER A 97 20.18 -3.37 -9.39
N ALA A 98 21.00 -4.20 -10.04
CA ALA A 98 20.87 -4.56 -11.45
C ALA A 98 19.55 -5.30 -11.81
N ASN A 99 18.66 -5.51 -10.83
CA ASN A 99 17.46 -6.32 -10.95
C ASN A 99 16.22 -5.62 -10.37
N SER A 100 16.14 -4.29 -10.52
CA SER A 100 14.97 -3.52 -10.12
C SER A 100 14.02 -3.27 -11.29
N PHE A 101 12.73 -3.48 -11.06
CA PHE A 101 11.68 -3.31 -12.06
C PHE A 101 10.63 -2.34 -11.55
N VAL A 102 10.10 -1.50 -12.44
CA VAL A 102 9.00 -0.59 -12.11
C VAL A 102 7.73 -1.08 -12.79
N TYR A 103 6.64 -1.11 -12.02
CA TYR A 103 5.32 -1.51 -12.45
C TYR A 103 4.35 -0.36 -12.31
N ARG A 104 3.49 -0.19 -13.31
CA ARG A 104 2.32 0.66 -13.19
C ARG A 104 1.15 -0.17 -12.72
N CYS A 105 0.59 0.21 -11.58
CA CYS A 105 -0.49 -0.46 -10.88
C CYS A 105 -1.73 0.45 -10.89
N THR A 106 -2.81 0.02 -11.53
CA THR A 106 -4.10 0.72 -11.52
C THR A 106 -4.99 0.06 -10.48
N LEU A 107 -5.41 0.81 -9.47
CA LEU A 107 -6.34 0.32 -8.46
C LEU A 107 -7.77 0.37 -8.99
N TYR A 108 -8.67 -0.36 -8.32
CA TYR A 108 -10.10 -0.23 -8.58
C TYR A 108 -10.57 1.20 -8.35
N THR A 109 -11.52 1.62 -9.19
CA THR A 109 -12.13 2.94 -9.09
C THR A 109 -12.92 3.07 -7.79
N ILE A 110 -12.63 4.14 -7.05
CA ILE A 110 -13.29 4.50 -5.81
C ILE A 110 -14.37 5.53 -6.14
N GLN A 111 -15.62 5.19 -5.83
CA GLN A 111 -16.75 6.10 -5.95
C GLN A 111 -17.12 6.61 -4.55
N PHE A 112 -17.07 7.93 -4.37
CA PHE A 112 -17.40 8.58 -3.11
C PHE A 112 -18.25 9.82 -3.37
N PHE A 113 -19.51 9.78 -2.93
CA PHE A 113 -20.54 10.75 -3.31
C PHE A 113 -20.65 10.90 -4.83
N ASN A 114 -20.37 12.09 -5.36
CA ASN A 114 -20.45 12.41 -6.79
C ASN A 114 -19.06 12.45 -7.44
N PHE A 115 -18.05 11.88 -6.78
CA PHE A 115 -16.69 11.79 -7.29
C PHE A 115 -16.33 10.34 -7.59
N GLU A 116 -15.65 10.17 -8.71
CA GLU A 116 -15.09 8.91 -9.15
C GLU A 116 -13.58 9.12 -9.33
N VAL A 117 -12.79 8.28 -8.67
CA VAL A 117 -11.33 8.41 -8.62
C VAL A 117 -10.69 7.04 -8.82
N THR A 118 -9.77 6.96 -9.77
CA THR A 118 -8.94 5.77 -10.00
C THR A 118 -7.50 6.07 -9.62
N PRO A 119 -6.97 5.49 -8.53
CA PRO A 119 -5.55 5.62 -8.19
C PRO A 119 -4.66 4.83 -9.15
N VAL A 120 -3.61 5.47 -9.65
CA VAL A 120 -2.56 4.87 -10.47
C VAL A 120 -1.23 5.09 -9.77
N LEU A 121 -0.55 3.98 -9.46
CA LEU A 121 0.71 3.96 -8.74
C LEU A 121 1.82 3.48 -9.67
N ASP A 122 3.01 4.06 -9.57
CA ASP A 122 4.23 3.45 -10.09
C ASP A 122 5.03 2.90 -8.90
N LEU A 123 5.18 1.58 -8.86
CA LEU A 123 5.87 0.84 -7.80
C LEU A 123 7.18 0.25 -8.33
N ARG A 124 8.28 0.49 -7.62
CA ARG A 124 9.57 -0.16 -7.86
C ARG A 124 9.70 -1.38 -6.97
N VAL A 125 10.04 -2.52 -7.55
CA VAL A 125 10.38 -3.75 -6.83
C VAL A 125 11.86 -4.02 -7.07
N ALA A 126 12.62 -4.23 -5.99
CA ALA A 126 14.06 -4.41 -6.02
C ALA A 126 14.46 -5.57 -5.08
N PRO A 127 14.31 -6.83 -5.54
CA PRO A 127 14.75 -8.00 -4.80
C PRO A 127 16.26 -8.20 -4.94
N THR A 128 16.90 -8.67 -3.87
CA THR A 128 18.30 -9.09 -3.82
C THR A 128 18.40 -10.51 -3.26
N ASP A 129 19.62 -11.00 -3.02
CA ASP A 129 19.83 -12.30 -2.37
C ASP A 129 19.57 -12.29 -0.86
N HIS A 130 19.38 -11.11 -0.26
CA HIS A 130 19.32 -10.93 1.19
C HIS A 130 18.15 -10.08 1.66
N ASP A 131 17.57 -9.28 0.76
CA ASP A 131 16.48 -8.38 1.06
C ASP A 131 15.58 -8.16 -0.16
N CYS A 132 14.46 -7.47 0.07
CA CYS A 132 13.65 -6.93 -1.00
C CYS A 132 13.09 -5.57 -0.59
N THR A 133 13.15 -4.60 -1.50
CA THR A 133 12.54 -3.29 -1.31
C THR A 133 11.41 -3.07 -2.32
N VAL A 134 10.24 -2.65 -1.83
CA VAL A 134 9.14 -2.12 -2.66
C VAL A 134 8.95 -0.64 -2.35
N GLU A 135 9.01 0.21 -3.37
CA GLU A 135 8.91 1.67 -3.23
C GLU A 135 7.82 2.27 -4.11
N LEU A 136 7.08 3.22 -3.55
CA LEU A 136 6.18 4.07 -4.32
C LEU A 136 6.95 5.23 -4.94
N LEU A 137 7.08 5.21 -6.27
CA LEU A 137 7.73 6.28 -7.04
C LEU A 137 6.75 7.41 -7.40
N SER A 138 5.51 7.04 -7.72
CA SER A 138 4.48 8.01 -8.09
C SER A 138 3.09 7.50 -7.69
N CYS A 139 2.22 8.43 -7.34
CA CYS A 139 0.80 8.17 -7.13
C CYS A 139 0.01 9.30 -7.79
N LYS A 140 -0.93 8.95 -8.66
CA LYS A 140 -1.79 9.89 -9.37
C LYS A 140 -3.23 9.41 -9.34
N PHE A 141 -4.15 10.35 -9.26
CA PHE A 141 -5.58 10.13 -9.40
C PHE A 141 -5.99 10.42 -10.83
N GLN A 142 -6.64 9.46 -11.47
CA GLN A 142 -7.32 9.60 -12.76
C GLN A 142 -8.83 9.73 -12.55
N GLY A 143 -9.50 10.48 -13.42
CA GLY A 143 -10.93 10.71 -13.34
C GLY A 143 -11.34 12.03 -13.98
N SER A 144 -12.22 12.78 -13.32
CA SER A 144 -12.60 14.12 -13.81
C SER A 144 -11.40 15.10 -13.79
N GLU A 145 -11.48 16.17 -14.59
CA GLU A 145 -10.48 17.25 -14.58
C GLU A 145 -10.23 17.83 -13.16
N VAL A 146 -11.27 17.87 -12.32
CA VAL A 146 -11.17 18.35 -10.94
C VAL A 146 -10.33 17.42 -10.07
N VAL A 147 -10.45 16.10 -10.29
CA VAL A 147 -9.68 15.06 -9.61
C VAL A 147 -8.23 15.10 -10.06
N GLU A 148 -7.98 15.17 -11.36
CA GLU A 148 -6.62 15.16 -11.90
C GLU A 148 -5.82 16.40 -11.48
N LYS A 149 -6.46 17.57 -11.34
CA LYS A 149 -5.84 18.77 -10.77
C LYS A 149 -5.36 18.59 -9.33
N GLN A 150 -5.96 17.69 -8.55
CA GLN A 150 -5.48 17.43 -7.19
C GLN A 150 -4.08 16.82 -7.17
N ASN A 151 -3.61 16.22 -8.27
CA ASN A 151 -2.28 15.60 -8.37
C ASN A 151 -1.10 16.57 -8.24
N GLU A 152 -1.35 17.88 -8.32
CA GLU A 152 -0.37 18.94 -8.08
C GLU A 152 -0.27 19.31 -6.59
N LEU A 153 -1.31 18.96 -5.83
CA LEU A 153 -1.49 19.39 -4.44
C LEU A 153 -1.02 18.35 -3.44
N PHE A 154 -0.64 17.14 -3.89
CA PHE A 154 -0.07 16.12 -3.04
C PHE A 154 1.14 15.42 -3.65
N SER A 155 1.96 14.85 -2.78
CA SER A 155 2.98 13.88 -3.13
C SER A 155 3.01 12.76 -2.09
N ALA A 156 3.40 11.57 -2.51
CA ALA A 156 3.44 10.39 -1.66
C ALA A 156 4.77 9.65 -1.87
N CYS A 157 5.34 9.15 -0.78
CA CYS A 157 6.50 8.27 -0.78
C CYS A 157 6.19 7.10 0.16
N MET A 158 6.51 5.89 -0.27
CA MET A 158 6.37 4.69 0.54
C MET A 158 7.58 3.80 0.29
N ARG A 159 8.09 3.17 1.35
CA ARG A 159 9.11 2.13 1.28
C ARG A 159 8.69 0.97 2.18
N ASN A 160 8.56 -0.22 1.61
CA ASN A 160 8.45 -1.48 2.31
C ASN A 160 9.78 -2.23 2.15
N TYR A 161 10.50 -2.42 3.24
CA TYR A 161 11.77 -3.13 3.26
C TYR A 161 11.60 -4.46 3.98
N ILE A 162 11.92 -5.53 3.25
CA ILE A 162 11.71 -6.90 3.68
C ILE A 162 13.08 -7.55 3.82
N THR A 163 13.36 -8.10 5.00
CA THR A 163 14.62 -8.80 5.29
C THR A 163 14.33 -10.11 6.02
N TRP A 164 15.21 -11.09 5.87
CA TRP A 164 15.10 -12.35 6.60
C TRP A 164 16.37 -12.61 7.40
N ARG A 165 16.19 -12.92 8.69
CA ARG A 165 17.28 -13.15 9.64
C ARG A 165 17.10 -14.46 10.40
N GLU A 166 18.21 -15.01 10.86
CA GLU A 166 18.19 -16.12 11.82
C GLU A 166 18.42 -15.57 13.22
N ASP A 167 17.63 -16.04 14.17
CA ASP A 167 17.74 -15.69 15.58
C ASP A 167 17.41 -16.93 16.42
N GLY A 168 18.34 -17.40 17.25
CA GLY A 168 18.12 -18.56 18.12
C GLY A 168 17.79 -19.89 17.42
N GLY A 169 18.12 -20.05 16.13
CA GLY A 169 17.77 -21.24 15.34
C GLY A 169 16.41 -21.15 14.63
N GLU A 170 15.68 -20.05 14.80
CA GLU A 170 14.48 -19.72 14.06
C GLU A 170 14.79 -18.69 12.97
N THR A 171 14.01 -18.70 11.88
CA THR A 171 14.10 -17.68 10.83
C THR A 171 12.93 -16.72 10.97
N PHE A 172 13.21 -15.42 10.88
CA PHE A 172 12.21 -14.36 10.93
C PHE A 172 12.20 -13.61 9.61
N LEU A 173 11.01 -13.21 9.18
CA LEU A 173 10.80 -12.28 8.10
C LEU A 173 10.37 -10.94 8.70
N ASP A 174 11.24 -9.94 8.59
CA ASP A 174 11.02 -8.60 9.08
C ASP A 174 10.52 -7.71 7.94
N PHE A 175 9.51 -6.90 8.24
CA PHE A 175 8.92 -5.90 7.36
C PHE A 175 9.07 -4.53 8.02
N ASP A 176 9.65 -3.58 7.30
CA ASP A 176 9.78 -2.17 7.71
C ASP A 176 9.11 -1.27 6.67
N VAL A 177 7.88 -0.88 6.98
CA VAL A 177 7.03 -0.08 6.09
C VAL A 177 6.99 1.36 6.59
N ASN A 178 7.34 2.29 5.72
CA ASN A 178 7.28 3.73 5.98
C ASN A 178 6.45 4.40 4.89
N LEU A 179 5.52 5.25 5.28
CA LEU A 179 4.65 6.02 4.39
C LEU A 179 4.70 7.49 4.78
N GLU A 180 5.00 8.34 3.80
CA GLU A 180 4.96 9.79 3.92
C GLU A 180 4.04 10.37 2.83
N LEU A 181 3.10 11.20 3.25
CA LEU A 181 2.26 12.00 2.36
C LEU A 181 2.50 13.49 2.64
N SER A 182 2.72 14.26 1.60
CA SER A 182 2.72 15.72 1.67
C SER A 182 1.48 16.26 1.00
N LEU A 183 0.72 17.10 1.70
CA LEU A 183 -0.54 17.67 1.23
C LEU A 183 -0.52 19.19 1.33
N GLU A 184 -0.86 19.88 0.26
CA GLU A 184 -1.10 21.32 0.30
C GLU A 184 -2.43 21.63 0.98
N VAL A 185 -2.39 22.45 2.03
CA VAL A 185 -3.54 22.83 2.84
C VAL A 185 -4.03 24.21 2.40
N TYR A 186 -4.89 24.22 1.38
CA TYR A 186 -5.43 25.46 0.78
C TYR A 186 -6.91 25.73 1.15
N THR A 187 -7.62 24.74 1.69
CA THR A 187 -9.05 24.85 1.99
C THR A 187 -9.30 25.45 3.38
N ARG A 188 -10.27 26.36 3.50
CA ARG A 188 -10.71 26.90 4.79
C ARG A 188 -11.63 25.90 5.51
N PRO A 189 -11.59 25.83 6.86
CA PRO A 189 -10.78 26.64 7.77
C PRO A 189 -9.33 26.16 7.93
N PHE A 190 -8.96 25.00 7.38
CA PHE A 190 -7.66 24.35 7.62
C PHE A 190 -6.45 25.18 7.21
N SER A 191 -6.55 25.97 6.13
CA SER A 191 -5.49 26.88 5.71
C SER A 191 -5.13 27.93 6.78
N LEU A 192 -6.08 28.29 7.65
CA LEU A 192 -5.92 29.25 8.74
C LEU A 192 -5.43 28.60 10.05
N LEU A 193 -5.54 27.28 10.18
CA LEU A 193 -5.16 26.54 11.38
C LEU A 193 -3.70 26.07 11.31
N PRO A 194 -3.01 25.83 12.43
CA PRO A 194 -1.68 25.20 12.42
C PRO A 194 -1.68 23.88 11.65
N LEU A 195 -0.56 23.55 10.99
CA LEU A 195 -0.41 22.29 10.23
C LEU A 195 -0.77 21.06 11.05
N SER A 196 -0.47 21.07 12.35
CA SER A 196 -0.82 20.00 13.28
C SER A 196 -2.31 19.66 13.34
N ALA A 197 -3.20 20.59 12.98
CA ALA A 197 -4.63 20.34 12.89
C ALA A 197 -5.02 19.38 11.75
N VAL A 198 -4.15 19.24 10.75
CA VAL A 198 -4.28 18.29 9.63
C VAL A 198 -3.36 17.09 9.84
N GLU A 199 -2.12 17.32 10.27
CA GLU A 199 -1.10 16.27 10.41
C GLU A 199 -1.46 15.25 11.50
N LYS A 200 -1.91 15.69 12.69
CA LYS A 200 -2.19 14.74 13.79
C LYS A 200 -3.34 13.78 13.44
N PRO A 201 -4.52 14.24 12.97
CA PRO A 201 -5.55 13.33 12.50
C PRO A 201 -5.10 12.51 11.29
N GLY A 202 -4.38 13.15 10.35
CA GLY A 202 -3.84 12.48 9.17
C GLY A 202 -2.93 11.30 9.51
N ASN A 203 -2.02 11.47 10.47
CA ASN A 203 -1.13 10.42 10.95
C ASN A 203 -1.92 9.25 11.53
N LEU A 204 -2.95 9.52 12.33
CA LEU A 204 -3.80 8.46 12.90
C LEU A 204 -4.54 7.67 11.81
N VAL A 205 -5.07 8.35 10.79
CA VAL A 205 -5.74 7.70 9.67
C VAL A 205 -4.75 6.85 8.87
N MET A 206 -3.57 7.39 8.54
CA MET A 206 -2.55 6.64 7.79
C MET A 206 -1.96 5.49 8.60
N GLN A 207 -1.77 5.67 9.91
CA GLN A 207 -1.36 4.58 10.79
C GLN A 207 -2.43 3.48 10.80
N GLY A 208 -3.71 3.82 10.93
CA GLY A 208 -4.80 2.84 10.85
C GLY A 208 -4.84 2.07 9.52
N VAL A 209 -4.48 2.73 8.42
CA VAL A 209 -4.33 2.06 7.11
C VAL A 209 -3.18 1.05 7.15
N LEU A 210 -1.98 1.43 7.61
CA LEU A 210 -0.86 0.49 7.73
C LEU A 210 -1.14 -0.63 8.74
N ASP A 211 -1.85 -0.31 9.82
CA ASP A 211 -2.24 -1.25 10.88
C ASP A 211 -3.17 -2.35 10.35
N ARG A 212 -3.91 -2.06 9.27
CA ARG A 212 -4.78 -3.03 8.59
C ARG A 212 -4.10 -3.72 7.41
N LEU A 213 -3.36 -2.99 6.58
CA LEU A 213 -2.90 -3.50 5.29
C LEU A 213 -1.62 -4.34 5.39
N VAL A 214 -0.67 -3.96 6.26
CA VAL A 214 0.60 -4.70 6.39
C VAL A 214 0.39 -6.17 6.78
N PRO A 215 -0.46 -6.53 7.76
CA PRO A 215 -0.69 -7.93 8.12
C PRO A 215 -1.33 -8.72 6.98
N LEU A 216 -2.26 -8.10 6.24
CA LEU A 216 -2.90 -8.74 5.10
C LEU A 216 -1.89 -9.01 3.97
N LEU A 217 -1.00 -8.05 3.71
CA LEU A 217 0.10 -8.24 2.75
C LEU A 217 1.01 -9.39 3.16
N ILE A 218 1.40 -9.44 4.44
CA ILE A 218 2.26 -10.50 4.98
C ILE A 218 1.60 -11.87 4.85
N GLN A 219 0.33 -11.98 5.26
CA GLN A 219 -0.44 -13.23 5.12
C GLN A 219 -0.52 -13.66 3.66
N GLN A 220 -0.74 -12.71 2.75
CA GLN A 220 -0.84 -12.99 1.34
C GLN A 220 0.49 -13.48 0.76
N LEU A 221 1.59 -12.80 1.10
CA LEU A 221 2.93 -13.16 0.66
C LEU A 221 3.31 -14.58 1.10
N LEU A 222 3.03 -14.94 2.36
CA LEU A 222 3.29 -16.29 2.87
C LEU A 222 2.44 -17.36 2.17
N GLN A 223 1.17 -17.06 1.91
CA GLN A 223 0.30 -18.00 1.21
C GLN A 223 0.77 -18.24 -0.23
N ASP A 224 1.18 -17.19 -0.92
CA ASP A 224 1.65 -17.26 -2.30
C ASP A 224 3.01 -17.96 -2.36
N TYR A 225 3.90 -17.70 -1.38
CA TYR A 225 5.16 -18.41 -1.23
C TYR A 225 4.97 -19.92 -1.08
N ASN A 226 4.08 -20.34 -0.18
CA ASN A 226 3.78 -21.76 0.02
C ASN A 226 3.17 -22.41 -1.23
N SER A 227 2.31 -21.69 -1.95
CA SER A 227 1.71 -22.19 -3.19
C SER A 227 2.76 -22.37 -4.28
N TRP A 228 3.69 -21.41 -4.40
CA TRP A 228 4.81 -21.44 -5.32
C TRP A 228 5.76 -22.62 -5.03
N LEU A 229 6.07 -22.88 -3.75
CA LEU A 229 6.90 -24.02 -3.34
C LEU A 229 6.29 -25.36 -3.76
N GLN A 230 4.98 -25.54 -3.54
CA GLN A 230 4.29 -26.79 -3.91
C GLN A 230 4.33 -27.03 -5.42
N GLN A 231 4.10 -25.98 -6.22
CA GLN A 231 4.17 -26.07 -7.69
C GLN A 231 5.56 -26.46 -8.17
N HIS A 232 6.62 -25.86 -7.61
CA HIS A 232 8.00 -26.19 -7.96
C HIS A 232 8.37 -27.62 -7.58
N GLN A 233 7.88 -28.13 -6.45
CA GLN A 233 8.17 -29.50 -6.02
C GLN A 233 7.48 -30.55 -6.91
N LEU A 234 6.27 -30.27 -7.39
CA LEU A 234 5.55 -31.14 -8.32
C LEU A 234 6.19 -31.19 -9.71
N GLN A 235 6.76 -30.08 -10.20
CA GLN A 235 7.48 -30.04 -11.48
C GLN A 235 8.80 -30.84 -11.45
N ILE A 236 9.47 -30.87 -10.30
CA ILE A 236 10.68 -31.68 -10.10
C ILE A 236 10.33 -33.18 -10.06
N GLN A 237 9.15 -33.57 -9.55
CA GLN A 237 8.73 -34.98 -9.53
C GLN A 237 8.26 -35.48 -10.90
N SER A 238 7.57 -34.65 -11.70
CA SER A 238 7.09 -35.05 -13.03
C SER A 238 8.21 -35.14 -14.10
N SER A 239 9.36 -34.52 -13.86
CA SER A 239 10.54 -34.59 -14.75
C SER A 239 11.43 -35.81 -14.49
N VAL A 240 11.29 -36.49 -13.35
CA VAL A 240 12.07 -37.70 -13.01
C VAL A 240 11.39 -38.98 -13.53
N ASP A 241 10.07 -38.98 -13.71
CA ASP A 241 9.29 -40.18 -14.10
C ASP A 241 9.34 -40.51 -15.61
N TYR A 242 9.92 -39.63 -16.44
CA TYR A 242 10.06 -39.83 -17.88
C TYR A 242 11.38 -40.48 -18.32
N ASP A 243 12.27 -40.81 -17.38
CA ASP A 243 13.62 -41.33 -17.67
C ASP A 243 13.85 -42.76 -17.12
N SER A 244 12.79 -43.59 -17.10
CA SER A 244 12.91 -45.04 -16.85
C SER A 244 13.12 -45.79 -18.18
N PRO A 245 14.27 -46.43 -18.43
CA PRO A 245 14.45 -47.28 -19.60
C PRO A 245 13.73 -48.62 -19.43
N LEU A 246 13.08 -49.08 -20.51
CA LEU A 246 12.60 -50.44 -20.71
C LEU A 246 13.75 -51.46 -20.77
#